data_AF-A0A2T7FB80-F1
#
_entry.id   AF-A0A2T7FB80-F1
#
_cell.length_a   1.000
_cell.length_b   1.000
_cell.length_c   1.000
_cell.angle_alpha   90.00
_cell.angle_beta   90.00
_cell.angle_gamma   90.00
#
_symmetry.space_group_name_H-M   'P 1'
#
loop_
_entity.id
_entity.type
_entity.pdbx_description
1 polymer ?
#
loop_
_entity_poly.entity_id
_entity_poly.type
_entity_poly.pdbx_seq_one_letter_code
_entity_poly.pdbx_strand_id
1 'polypeptide(L)'
;MDARRVGGRIAAARRALAAGGSLPIPVLRITNGLAMISLVLSSCDLLRLCSDRSRPLRFPLGGREFATVLCQLASVVYLLSLFGVPSGSGHPKAPASDDEGGGSPRRARAAADAPAAMHAGVEGGDEEIVAAVVSGTLPSHHLESRLGDCQRAARLRREALRRVTGRGVEGLPFDGMDYQAILGQCCEMPVGYVQVPVGVAGPLLLDGRQYHVPMATTEGCLVASVNRGCRAIAASGGAVSVLLRDAMSRAPVVKLPSAKRAAELKSFMEAAANFETLASVFNRSSRFGRLQGIRCALAGRNLYIRFACSTGDAMGMNMVSKGVENVLGYLQNDFPDMDLISLSGNYCSDKKPTAVNWIEGRGKSVVCEATIKGGVVQSVLKTTVQKLVELNIIKNLAGSAVAGSLGGFNAHASNIVTALFIATGQDPAQNVESSQCITMLEAVNDGDDLHISVTMPSIEVGTIGGGTCLTSQASCLNLLGVRGPNRDSPGANAKLLATIVAGSVLAGELSLLAALAAGQLVKSHMKYNRSSKDVASAAS
;
A
#
# COMPACT_ATOMS: atom_id res chain seq x y z
N MET A 1 1.19 36.56 57.09
CA MET A 1 1.23 36.47 55.61
C MET A 1 -0.17 36.73 55.09
N ASP A 2 -0.29 37.69 54.17
CA ASP A 2 -1.46 38.56 54.00
C ASP A 2 -2.58 37.95 53.11
N ALA A 3 -3.80 37.87 53.66
CA ALA A 3 -4.97 37.22 53.04
C ALA A 3 -5.43 37.88 51.72
N ARG A 4 -5.01 39.13 51.46
CA ARG A 4 -5.29 39.84 50.20
C ARG A 4 -4.51 39.29 49.00
N ARG A 5 -3.37 38.60 49.21
CA ARG A 5 -2.58 37.97 48.12
C ARG A 5 -3.17 36.64 47.62
N VAL A 6 -4.00 35.97 48.42
CA VAL A 6 -4.61 34.68 48.06
C VAL A 6 -5.85 34.90 47.18
N GLY A 7 -6.67 35.91 47.48
CA GLY A 7 -7.84 36.27 46.68
C GLY A 7 -7.50 36.71 45.24
N GLY A 8 -6.40 37.44 45.06
CA GLY A 8 -5.92 37.86 43.72
C GLY A 8 -5.46 36.70 42.84
N ARG A 9 -4.86 35.65 43.44
CA ARG A 9 -4.38 34.46 42.71
C ARG A 9 -5.53 33.54 42.29
N ILE A 10 -6.59 33.45 43.09
CA ILE A 10 -7.79 32.67 42.75
C ILE A 10 -8.58 33.37 41.63
N ALA A 11 -8.69 34.70 41.66
CA ALA A 11 -9.34 35.47 40.58
C ALA A 11 -8.58 35.42 39.25
N ALA A 12 -7.24 35.34 39.28
CA ALA A 12 -6.39 35.16 38.11
C ALA A 12 -6.50 33.74 37.52
N ALA A 13 -6.54 32.71 38.37
CA ALA A 13 -6.73 31.33 37.93
C ALA A 13 -8.11 31.10 37.29
N ARG A 14 -9.16 31.73 37.82
CA ARG A 14 -10.52 31.67 37.25
C ARG A 14 -10.61 32.36 35.88
N ARG A 15 -9.88 33.47 35.68
CA ARG A 15 -9.77 34.14 34.37
C ARG A 15 -8.96 33.33 33.35
N ALA A 16 -7.93 32.61 33.79
CA ALA A 16 -7.16 31.71 32.92
C ALA A 16 -7.98 30.48 32.48
N LEU A 17 -8.84 29.94 33.35
CA LEU A 17 -9.77 28.85 32.99
C LEU A 17 -10.92 29.29 32.06
N ALA A 18 -11.37 30.55 32.15
CA ALA A 18 -12.42 31.09 31.28
C ALA A 18 -11.90 31.47 29.88
N ALA A 19 -10.58 31.65 29.72
CA ALA A 19 -9.95 32.07 28.48
C ALA A 19 -9.16 30.93 27.82
N GLY A 20 -9.80 29.80 27.50
CA GLY A 20 -9.36 28.81 26.50
C GLY A 20 -7.88 28.35 26.49
N GLY A 21 -7.13 28.52 27.57
CA GLY A 21 -5.70 28.32 27.62
C GLY A 21 -5.35 26.94 28.19
N SER A 22 -4.64 26.14 27.42
CA SER A 22 -4.07 24.86 27.85
C SER A 22 -3.25 25.02 29.13
N LEU A 23 -3.46 24.15 30.13
CA LEU A 23 -2.65 24.09 31.34
C LEU A 23 -1.15 23.92 31.01
N PRO A 24 -0.23 24.48 31.81
CA PRO A 24 1.20 24.35 31.58
C PRO A 24 1.64 22.87 31.56
N ILE A 25 2.50 22.53 30.59
CA ILE A 25 2.98 21.16 30.27
C ILE A 25 3.39 20.31 31.50
N PRO A 26 4.07 20.86 32.54
CA PRO A 26 4.42 20.09 33.73
C PRO A 26 3.20 19.61 34.52
N VAL A 27 2.15 20.43 34.60
CA VAL A 27 0.90 20.11 35.32
C VAL A 27 0.12 19.06 34.54
N LEU A 28 0.06 19.18 33.21
CA LEU A 28 -0.60 18.21 32.33
C LEU A 28 0.06 16.81 32.41
N ARG A 29 1.39 16.74 32.52
CA ARG A 29 2.10 15.46 32.71
C ARG A 29 1.78 14.80 34.04
N ILE A 30 1.70 15.58 35.11
CA ILE A 30 1.38 15.07 36.46
C ILE A 30 -0.07 14.59 36.51
N THR A 31 -1.03 15.37 35.99
CA THR A 31 -2.44 14.99 36.00
C THR A 31 -2.73 13.80 35.10
N ASN A 32 -2.09 13.72 33.93
CA ASN A 32 -2.21 12.55 33.04
C ASN A 32 -1.58 11.30 33.66
N GLY A 33 -0.43 11.44 34.32
CA GLY A 33 0.21 10.35 35.05
C GLY A 33 -0.69 9.80 36.17
N LEU A 34 -1.30 10.68 36.96
CA LEU A 34 -2.23 10.30 38.03
C LEU A 34 -3.50 9.63 37.48
N ALA A 35 -4.06 10.12 36.37
CA ALA A 35 -5.22 9.51 35.72
C ALA A 35 -4.91 8.11 35.18
N MET A 36 -3.73 7.90 34.60
CA MET A 36 -3.29 6.58 34.12
C MET A 36 -3.06 5.60 35.27
N ILE A 37 -2.42 6.04 36.37
CA ILE A 37 -2.23 5.21 37.57
C ILE A 37 -3.59 4.83 38.17
N SER A 38 -4.50 5.79 38.30
CA SER A 38 -5.86 5.57 38.78
C SER A 38 -6.61 4.55 37.91
N LEU A 39 -6.53 4.68 36.58
CA LEU A 39 -7.15 3.75 35.63
C LEU A 39 -6.60 2.33 35.78
N VAL A 40 -5.28 2.17 35.88
CA VAL A 40 -4.66 0.85 36.00
C VAL A 40 -5.04 0.19 37.34
N LEU A 41 -4.98 0.94 38.44
CA LEU A 41 -5.32 0.41 39.76
C LEU A 41 -6.79 0.03 39.88
N SER A 42 -7.71 0.88 39.38
CA SER A 42 -9.14 0.57 39.40
C SER A 42 -9.50 -0.56 38.44
N SER A 43 -8.85 -0.67 37.28
CA SER A 43 -9.00 -1.83 36.36
C SER A 43 -8.55 -3.14 37.00
N CYS A 44 -7.40 -3.14 37.69
CA CYS A 44 -6.90 -4.32 38.40
C CYS A 44 -7.84 -4.74 39.55
N ASP A 45 -8.38 -3.79 40.30
CA ASP A 45 -9.32 -4.08 41.39
C ASP A 45 -10.66 -4.59 40.85
N LEU A 46 -11.15 -4.02 39.74
CA LEU A 46 -12.37 -4.48 39.06
C LEU A 46 -12.20 -5.91 38.50
N LEU A 47 -11.05 -6.22 37.91
CA LEU A 47 -10.74 -7.58 37.43
C LEU A 47 -10.68 -8.59 38.57
N ARG A 48 -10.13 -8.21 39.73
CA ARG A 48 -10.12 -9.06 40.93
C ARG A 48 -11.53 -9.28 41.47
N LEU A 49 -12.35 -8.23 41.52
CA LEU A 49 -13.75 -8.31 41.93
C LEU A 49 -14.59 -9.19 40.99
N CYS A 50 -14.36 -9.12 39.67
CA CYS A 50 -15.05 -9.96 38.68
C CYS A 50 -14.56 -11.41 38.68
N SER A 51 -13.31 -11.66 39.09
CA SER A 51 -12.71 -13.00 39.07
C SER A 51 -12.94 -13.80 40.37
N ASP A 52 -13.39 -13.16 41.45
CA ASP A 52 -13.65 -13.83 42.73
C ASP A 52 -15.02 -14.53 42.71
N ARG A 53 -15.01 -15.86 42.49
CA ARG A 53 -16.22 -16.70 42.50
C ARG A 53 -16.91 -16.78 43.86
N SER A 54 -16.24 -16.37 44.93
CA SER A 54 -16.73 -16.43 46.32
C SER A 54 -17.61 -15.23 46.68
N ARG A 55 -17.48 -14.12 45.95
CA ARG A 55 -18.20 -12.85 46.18
C ARG A 55 -18.66 -12.25 44.84
N PRO A 56 -19.76 -12.73 44.26
CA PRO A 56 -20.30 -12.15 43.04
C PRO A 56 -20.70 -10.69 43.28
N LEU A 57 -20.45 -9.81 42.30
CA LEU A 57 -20.94 -8.42 42.29
C LEU A 57 -22.46 -8.41 42.47
N ARG A 58 -22.93 -7.94 43.63
CA ARG A 58 -24.36 -7.79 43.95
C ARG A 58 -24.75 -6.32 43.82
N PHE A 59 -25.95 -6.08 43.30
CA PHE A 59 -26.56 -4.75 43.32
C PHE A 59 -27.48 -4.60 44.53
N PRO A 60 -27.43 -3.49 45.27
CA PRO A 60 -26.55 -2.33 45.07
C PRO A 60 -25.08 -2.64 45.44
N LEU A 61 -24.16 -2.01 44.70
CA LEU A 61 -22.71 -2.14 44.93
C LEU A 61 -22.35 -1.66 46.34
N GLY A 62 -21.43 -2.36 47.00
CA GLY A 62 -20.85 -1.89 48.25
C GLY A 62 -20.04 -0.59 48.04
N GLY A 63 -19.76 0.13 49.13
CA GLY A 63 -19.11 1.44 49.05
C GLY A 63 -17.74 1.42 48.38
N ARG A 64 -17.00 0.31 48.51
CA ARG A 64 -15.69 0.14 47.86
C ARG A 64 -15.85 -0.13 46.36
N GLU A 65 -16.73 -1.04 45.98
CA GLU A 65 -16.99 -1.39 44.58
C GLU A 65 -17.52 -0.19 43.80
N PHE A 66 -18.41 0.59 44.42
CA PHE A 66 -18.92 1.84 43.86
C PHE A 66 -17.80 2.86 43.63
N ALA A 67 -16.91 3.05 44.60
CA ALA A 67 -15.76 3.95 44.46
C ALA A 67 -14.79 3.51 43.34
N THR A 68 -14.52 2.20 43.22
CA THR A 68 -13.66 1.65 42.16
C THR A 68 -14.25 1.91 40.77
N VAL A 69 -15.56 1.70 40.59
CA VAL A 69 -16.26 1.99 39.32
C VAL A 69 -16.25 3.49 39.00
N LEU A 70 -16.49 4.33 40.00
CA LEU A 70 -16.48 5.79 39.82
C LEU A 70 -15.09 6.30 39.42
N CYS A 71 -14.02 5.81 40.06
CA CYS A 71 -12.64 6.14 39.70
C CYS A 71 -12.28 5.69 38.29
N GLN A 72 -12.72 4.50 37.88
CA GLN A 72 -12.52 3.99 36.51
C GLN A 72 -13.20 4.90 35.49
N LEU A 73 -14.48 5.25 35.70
CA LEU A 73 -15.23 6.11 34.79
C LEU A 73 -14.63 7.52 34.71
N ALA A 74 -14.27 8.12 35.85
CA ALA A 74 -13.64 9.43 35.88
C ALA A 74 -12.31 9.45 35.13
N SER A 75 -11.49 8.39 35.27
CA SER A 75 -10.20 8.27 34.60
C SER A 75 -10.35 8.10 33.08
N VAL A 76 -11.33 7.31 32.62
CA VAL A 76 -11.65 7.14 31.19
C VAL A 76 -12.17 8.44 30.57
N VAL A 77 -13.10 9.12 31.23
CA VAL A 77 -13.66 10.40 30.73
C VAL A 77 -12.58 11.46 30.63
N TYR A 78 -11.70 11.57 31.63
CA TYR A 78 -10.57 12.49 31.60
C TYR A 78 -9.62 12.19 30.42
N LEU A 79 -9.23 10.93 30.21
CA LEU A 79 -8.32 10.56 29.12
C LEU A 79 -8.95 10.72 27.74
N LEU A 80 -10.25 10.46 27.57
CA LEU A 80 -10.97 10.70 26.32
C LEU A 80 -11.07 12.19 25.99
N SER A 81 -11.21 13.05 27.01
CA SER A 81 -11.25 14.51 26.81
C SER A 81 -9.95 15.08 26.22
N LEU A 82 -8.81 14.37 26.33
CA LEU A 82 -7.53 14.76 25.73
C LEU A 82 -7.49 14.56 24.20
N PHE A 83 -8.33 13.67 23.67
CA PHE A 83 -8.40 13.37 22.23
C PHE A 83 -9.48 14.19 21.49
N GLY A 84 -10.25 15.02 22.20
CA GLY A 84 -11.44 15.70 21.69
C GLY A 84 -11.26 17.11 21.14
N VAL A 85 -10.03 17.63 20.93
CA VAL A 85 -9.82 19.00 20.44
C VAL A 85 -9.42 19.00 18.95
N PRO A 86 -10.23 19.56 18.03
CA PRO A 86 -9.84 19.77 16.64
C PRO A 86 -8.79 20.88 16.56
N SER A 87 -7.61 20.59 16.01
CA SER A 87 -6.60 21.59 15.69
C SER A 87 -7.00 22.34 14.40
N GLY A 88 -7.73 23.45 14.55
CA GLY A 88 -7.99 24.42 13.50
C GLY A 88 -7.22 25.71 13.76
N SER A 89 -6.17 25.98 12.99
CA SER A 89 -5.45 27.25 12.98
C SER A 89 -6.32 28.36 12.39
N GLY A 90 -6.86 29.24 13.24
CA GLY A 90 -7.56 30.45 12.82
C GLY A 90 -6.60 31.63 12.62
N HIS A 91 -6.59 32.22 11.43
CA HIS A 91 -6.23 33.62 11.23
C HIS A 91 -7.51 34.47 11.26
N PRO A 92 -7.49 35.69 11.83
CA PRO A 92 -8.70 36.47 12.07
C PRO A 92 -9.18 37.15 10.76
N LYS A 93 -10.46 36.97 10.43
CA LYS A 93 -11.17 37.78 9.42
C LYS A 93 -11.91 38.94 10.10
N ALA A 94 -11.75 40.13 9.53
CA ALA A 94 -12.52 41.35 9.81
C ALA A 94 -13.95 41.25 9.23
N PRO A 95 -14.90 42.11 9.66
CA PRO A 95 -16.33 41.83 9.56
C PRO A 95 -16.92 42.12 8.18
N ALA A 96 -18.00 41.39 7.90
CA ALA A 96 -18.81 41.46 6.69
C ALA A 96 -19.73 42.70 6.67
N SER A 97 -20.00 43.18 5.46
CA SER A 97 -21.18 43.98 5.12
C SER A 97 -22.09 43.14 4.22
N ASP A 98 -23.38 43.30 4.46
CA ASP A 98 -24.53 42.61 3.87
C ASP A 98 -24.61 42.70 2.34
N ASP A 99 -25.15 41.66 1.69
CA ASP A 99 -26.31 41.83 0.80
C ASP A 99 -26.97 40.49 0.44
N GLU A 100 -28.30 40.51 0.44
CA GLU A 100 -29.22 39.42 0.11
C GLU A 100 -29.34 39.19 -1.41
N GLY A 101 -29.75 37.98 -1.81
CA GLY A 101 -30.58 37.81 -3.02
C GLY A 101 -30.35 36.57 -3.89
N GLY A 102 -31.25 35.58 -3.75
CA GLY A 102 -31.99 35.00 -4.89
C GLY A 102 -31.43 33.80 -5.68
N GLY A 103 -32.08 32.64 -5.51
CA GLY A 103 -32.70 31.87 -6.62
C GLY A 103 -31.84 31.04 -7.59
N SER A 104 -32.08 29.71 -7.60
CA SER A 104 -31.53 28.63 -8.47
C SER A 104 -31.78 28.82 -10.00
N PRO A 105 -31.26 28.01 -10.98
CA PRO A 105 -31.08 26.54 -10.94
C PRO A 105 -29.84 25.92 -11.63
N ARG A 106 -29.69 24.61 -11.40
CA ARG A 106 -28.83 23.60 -12.04
C ARG A 106 -28.40 23.91 -13.49
N ARG A 107 -27.09 23.77 -13.76
CA ARG A 107 -26.57 23.38 -15.09
C ARG A 107 -25.38 22.44 -14.94
N ALA A 108 -25.51 21.27 -15.56
CA ALA A 108 -24.40 20.37 -15.87
C ALA A 108 -23.37 21.09 -16.76
N ARG A 109 -22.09 20.91 -16.45
CA ARG A 109 -20.94 21.09 -17.35
C ARG A 109 -20.02 19.90 -17.08
N ALA A 110 -20.05 18.88 -17.94
CA ALA A 110 -19.34 18.80 -19.21
C ALA A 110 -17.85 18.47 -18.99
N ALA A 111 -17.41 17.45 -19.73
CA ALA A 111 -16.13 16.77 -19.66
C ALA A 111 -14.94 17.73 -19.61
N ALA A 112 -13.87 17.26 -18.98
CA ALA A 112 -12.56 17.90 -18.99
C ALA A 112 -12.11 18.18 -20.43
N ASP A 113 -12.18 19.45 -20.83
CA ASP A 113 -11.53 19.92 -22.03
C ASP A 113 -10.01 19.73 -21.87
N ALA A 114 -9.39 19.11 -22.88
CA ALA A 114 -7.96 19.09 -23.03
C ALA A 114 -7.42 20.54 -23.00
N PRO A 115 -6.30 20.83 -22.32
CA PRO A 115 -5.80 22.18 -22.25
C PRO A 115 -5.41 22.64 -23.66
N ALA A 116 -6.06 23.72 -24.10
CA ALA A 116 -5.66 24.46 -25.29
C ALA A 116 -4.17 24.82 -25.18
N ALA A 117 -3.42 24.57 -26.24
CA ALA A 117 -2.01 24.94 -26.32
C ALA A 117 -1.88 26.45 -26.18
N MET A 118 -1.52 26.93 -24.98
CA MET A 118 -1.03 28.28 -24.79
C MET A 118 0.40 28.35 -25.33
N HIS A 119 0.54 28.44 -26.66
CA HIS A 119 1.74 28.97 -27.27
C HIS A 119 1.79 30.47 -27.01
N ALA A 120 2.22 30.83 -25.80
CA ALA A 120 2.77 32.14 -25.49
C ALA A 120 4.10 31.88 -24.79
N GLY A 121 5.15 31.67 -25.59
CA GLY A 121 6.51 31.59 -25.09
C GLY A 121 6.81 32.91 -24.38
N VAL A 122 7.00 32.83 -23.07
CA VAL A 122 7.49 33.99 -22.31
C VAL A 122 8.99 34.08 -22.56
N GLU A 123 9.41 35.14 -23.24
CA GLU A 123 10.80 35.59 -23.37
C GLU A 123 11.31 36.18 -22.03
N GLY A 124 11.11 35.46 -20.93
CA GLY A 124 11.65 35.81 -19.63
C GLY A 124 12.93 35.02 -19.38
N GLY A 125 13.96 35.69 -18.86
CA GLY A 125 15.17 35.00 -18.41
C GLY A 125 14.84 33.96 -17.33
N ASP A 126 15.63 32.90 -17.24
CA ASP A 126 15.48 31.85 -16.21
C ASP A 126 15.33 32.44 -14.79
N GLU A 127 16.00 33.55 -14.52
CA GLU A 127 15.93 34.32 -13.28
C GLU A 127 14.54 34.87 -12.95
N GLU A 128 13.85 35.45 -13.94
CA GLU A 128 12.51 36.02 -13.77
C GLU A 128 11.48 34.93 -13.51
N ILE A 129 11.61 33.80 -14.22
CA ILE A 129 10.74 32.64 -14.03
C ILE A 129 10.93 32.08 -12.63
N VAL A 130 12.18 31.91 -12.18
CA VAL A 130 12.48 31.48 -10.82
C VAL A 130 11.92 32.47 -9.79
N ALA A 131 12.13 33.77 -9.97
CA ALA A 131 11.59 34.79 -9.07
C ALA A 131 10.05 34.77 -9.01
N ALA A 132 9.38 34.55 -10.14
CA ALA A 132 7.93 34.41 -10.22
C ALA A 132 7.43 33.14 -9.50
N VAL A 133 8.17 32.04 -9.57
CA VAL A 133 7.85 30.81 -8.81
C VAL A 133 8.07 31.02 -7.31
N VAL A 134 9.18 31.65 -6.93
CA VAL A 134 9.52 31.93 -5.53
C VAL A 134 8.51 32.88 -4.88
N SER A 135 8.05 33.90 -5.61
CA SER A 135 7.03 34.85 -5.15
C SER A 135 5.61 34.29 -5.17
N GLY A 136 5.39 33.13 -5.80
CA GLY A 136 4.08 32.50 -5.93
C GLY A 136 3.20 33.05 -7.06
N THR A 137 3.70 34.03 -7.84
CA THR A 137 2.99 34.57 -9.02
C THR A 137 2.84 33.50 -10.12
N LEU A 138 3.80 32.58 -10.23
CA LEU A 138 3.74 31.44 -11.14
C LEU A 138 3.72 30.12 -10.35
N PRO A 139 2.62 29.34 -10.39
CA PRO A 139 2.58 28.02 -9.77
C PRO A 139 3.59 27.06 -10.41
N SER A 140 4.39 26.39 -9.59
CA SER A 140 5.46 25.47 -10.05
C SER A 140 4.97 24.31 -10.95
N HIS A 141 3.73 23.84 -10.75
CA HIS A 141 3.12 22.77 -11.57
C HIS A 141 2.70 23.21 -12.98
N HIS A 142 2.79 24.51 -13.30
CA HIS A 142 2.53 25.04 -14.65
C HIS A 142 3.80 25.23 -15.47
N LEU A 143 4.99 24.93 -14.94
CA LEU A 143 6.25 25.20 -15.64
C LEU A 143 6.36 24.39 -16.94
N GLU A 144 5.98 23.11 -16.94
CA GLU A 144 6.05 22.26 -18.13
C GLU A 144 5.14 22.79 -19.25
N SER A 145 3.90 23.15 -18.93
CA SER A 145 2.94 23.66 -19.91
C SER A 145 3.28 25.08 -20.41
N ARG A 146 3.90 25.91 -19.57
CA ARG A 146 4.32 27.28 -19.93
C ARG A 146 5.59 27.31 -20.78
N LEU A 147 6.56 26.46 -20.47
CA LEU A 147 7.88 26.52 -21.10
C LEU A 147 7.97 25.62 -22.34
N GLY A 148 7.15 24.58 -22.43
CA GLY A 148 7.24 23.59 -23.51
C GLY A 148 8.51 22.73 -23.45
N ASP A 149 9.33 22.89 -22.41
CA ASP A 149 10.58 22.16 -22.17
C ASP A 149 10.55 21.62 -20.74
N CYS A 150 10.30 20.31 -20.63
CA CYS A 150 10.19 19.62 -19.33
C CYS A 150 11.51 19.59 -18.57
N GLN A 151 12.65 19.51 -19.27
CA GLN A 151 13.96 19.51 -18.62
C GLN A 151 14.26 20.91 -18.06
N ARG A 152 14.03 21.97 -18.84
CA ARG A 152 14.15 23.35 -18.34
C ARG A 152 13.20 23.59 -17.17
N ALA A 153 11.95 23.16 -17.26
CA ALA A 153 10.97 23.27 -16.17
C ALA A 153 11.47 22.63 -14.86
N ALA A 154 11.98 21.40 -14.92
CA ALA A 154 12.53 20.70 -13.77
C ALA A 154 13.76 21.42 -13.19
N ARG A 155 14.63 22.00 -14.05
CA ARG A 155 15.80 22.77 -13.62
C ARG A 155 15.41 24.04 -12.87
N LEU A 156 14.49 24.83 -13.44
CA LEU A 156 14.02 26.07 -12.80
C LEU A 156 13.29 25.77 -11.49
N ARG A 157 12.56 24.67 -11.43
CA ARG A 157 11.95 24.19 -10.17
C ARG A 157 12.98 23.85 -9.11
N ARG A 158 14.08 23.17 -9.44
CA ARG A 158 15.18 22.89 -8.51
C ARG A 158 15.78 24.18 -7.95
N GLU A 159 15.99 25.18 -8.80
CA GLU A 159 16.54 26.46 -8.39
C GLU A 159 15.57 27.28 -7.52
N ALA A 160 14.29 27.32 -7.89
CA ALA A 160 13.25 27.94 -7.07
C ALA A 160 13.15 27.27 -5.69
N LEU A 161 13.20 25.93 -5.62
CA LEU A 161 13.20 25.18 -4.37
C LEU A 161 14.40 25.53 -3.49
N ARG A 162 15.59 25.67 -4.08
CA ARG A 162 16.80 26.09 -3.37
C ARG A 162 16.63 27.45 -2.71
N ARG A 163 16.04 28.42 -3.42
CA ARG A 163 15.80 29.78 -2.90
C ARG A 163 14.73 29.83 -1.81
N VAL A 164 13.61 29.11 -2.01
CA VAL A 164 12.51 29.08 -1.03
C VAL A 164 12.96 28.43 0.28
N THR A 165 13.70 27.33 0.21
CA THR A 165 14.04 26.53 1.40
C THR A 165 15.40 26.89 2.00
N GLY A 166 16.23 27.65 1.28
CA GLY A 166 17.63 27.86 1.63
C GLY A 166 18.48 26.58 1.55
N ARG A 167 17.95 25.49 0.99
CA ARG A 167 18.61 24.18 0.91
C ARG A 167 18.49 23.62 -0.52
N GLY A 168 19.60 23.20 -1.10
CA GLY A 168 19.63 22.56 -2.41
C GLY A 168 19.35 21.05 -2.34
N VAL A 169 19.15 20.45 -3.52
CA VAL A 169 19.15 18.99 -3.73
C VAL A 169 20.47 18.56 -4.37
N GLU A 170 21.59 19.07 -3.86
CA GLU A 170 22.92 18.69 -4.32
C GLU A 170 23.12 17.17 -4.16
N GLY A 171 23.65 16.52 -5.19
CA GLY A 171 23.82 15.06 -5.22
C GLY A 171 22.61 14.28 -5.75
N LEU A 172 21.41 14.88 -5.87
CA LEU A 172 20.29 14.26 -6.59
C LEU A 172 20.52 14.40 -8.11
N PRO A 173 20.70 13.28 -8.85
CA PRO A 173 20.87 13.31 -10.29
C PRO A 173 19.76 14.06 -11.03
N PHE A 174 20.14 14.64 -12.16
CA PHE A 174 19.27 15.45 -13.01
C PHE A 174 19.39 15.03 -14.47
N ASP A 175 20.61 15.00 -14.99
CA ASP A 175 20.88 14.57 -16.36
C ASP A 175 20.67 13.05 -16.52
N GLY A 176 20.26 12.61 -17.71
CA GLY A 176 20.04 11.20 -18.02
C GLY A 176 18.60 10.69 -17.81
N MET A 177 17.69 11.55 -17.34
CA MET A 177 16.25 11.27 -17.30
C MET A 177 15.54 11.93 -18.49
N ASP A 178 14.67 11.16 -19.16
CA ASP A 178 13.72 11.71 -20.11
C ASP A 178 12.51 12.32 -19.37
N TYR A 179 12.59 13.63 -19.13
CA TYR A 179 11.54 14.39 -18.45
C TYR A 179 10.24 14.49 -19.27
N GLN A 180 10.31 14.30 -20.59
CA GLN A 180 9.13 14.30 -21.45
C GLN A 180 8.33 13.00 -21.25
N ALA A 181 9.02 11.86 -21.11
CA ALA A 181 8.38 10.56 -20.91
C ALA A 181 7.61 10.44 -19.59
N ILE A 182 7.99 11.18 -18.54
CA ILE A 182 7.32 11.11 -17.22
C ILE A 182 6.11 12.06 -17.11
N LEU A 183 6.05 13.10 -17.95
CA LEU A 183 5.02 14.14 -17.87
C LEU A 183 3.63 13.56 -18.11
N GLY A 184 2.72 13.76 -17.15
CA GLY A 184 1.33 13.28 -17.22
C GLY A 184 1.18 11.76 -17.18
N GLN A 185 2.26 11.03 -16.87
CA GLN A 185 2.27 9.57 -16.82
C GLN A 185 2.81 9.00 -15.51
N CYS A 186 3.93 9.54 -15.00
CA CYS A 186 4.67 8.90 -13.89
C CYS A 186 4.88 9.81 -12.67
N CYS A 187 5.19 11.09 -12.87
CA CYS A 187 5.51 11.98 -11.76
C CYS A 187 5.23 13.44 -12.13
N GLU A 188 4.56 14.15 -11.23
CA GLU A 188 4.34 15.58 -11.30
C GLU A 188 5.47 16.35 -10.61
N MET A 189 5.73 17.57 -11.09
CA MET A 189 6.71 18.49 -10.51
C MET A 189 8.11 17.90 -10.28
N PRO A 190 8.71 17.21 -11.27
CA PRO A 190 10.00 16.57 -11.10
C PRO A 190 11.11 17.57 -10.76
N VAL A 191 12.03 17.14 -9.89
CA VAL A 191 13.24 17.89 -9.49
C VAL A 191 14.50 17.07 -9.66
N GLY A 192 14.45 15.92 -10.33
CA GLY A 192 15.54 14.94 -10.39
C GLY A 192 15.01 13.53 -10.23
N TYR A 193 15.90 12.57 -9.97
CA TYR A 193 15.53 11.18 -9.76
C TYR A 193 16.46 10.47 -8.79
N VAL A 194 15.97 9.42 -8.14
CA VAL A 194 16.76 8.61 -7.21
C VAL A 194 17.31 7.39 -7.94
N GLN A 195 18.61 7.14 -7.80
CA GLN A 195 19.25 5.94 -8.30
C GLN A 195 19.10 4.80 -7.28
N VAL A 196 18.58 3.65 -7.73
CA VAL A 196 18.51 2.41 -6.94
C VAL A 196 19.37 1.35 -7.65
N PRO A 197 20.34 0.71 -6.97
CA PRO A 197 21.14 -0.35 -7.58
C PRO A 197 20.28 -1.51 -8.08
N VAL A 198 20.56 -1.99 -9.29
CA VAL A 198 19.90 -3.17 -9.88
C VAL A 198 20.89 -4.32 -9.93
N GLY A 199 20.61 -5.39 -9.19
CA GLY A 199 21.31 -6.67 -9.30
C GLY A 199 20.50 -7.67 -10.11
N VAL A 200 21.13 -8.79 -10.49
CA VAL A 200 20.48 -9.88 -11.23
C VAL A 200 20.67 -11.18 -10.46
N ALA A 201 19.57 -11.89 -10.19
CA ALA A 201 19.58 -13.23 -9.62
C ALA A 201 19.17 -14.26 -10.69
N GLY A 202 19.87 -15.40 -10.78
CA GLY A 202 19.50 -16.47 -11.69
C GLY A 202 20.66 -17.34 -12.17
N PRO A 203 20.39 -18.26 -13.12
CA PRO A 203 19.08 -18.44 -13.77
C PRO A 203 18.05 -19.08 -12.83
N LEU A 204 16.84 -18.52 -12.80
CA LEU A 204 15.64 -19.16 -12.26
C LEU A 204 15.09 -20.12 -13.33
N LEU A 205 15.22 -21.43 -13.10
CA LEU A 205 14.62 -22.45 -13.96
C LEU A 205 13.15 -22.63 -13.55
N LEU A 206 12.23 -22.11 -14.36
CA LEU A 206 10.78 -22.08 -14.12
C LEU A 206 10.04 -22.51 -15.39
N ASP A 207 9.13 -23.48 -15.27
CA ASP A 207 8.31 -23.98 -16.38
C ASP A 207 9.16 -24.40 -17.60
N GLY A 208 10.32 -25.03 -17.34
CA GLY A 208 11.27 -25.47 -18.36
C GLY A 208 12.07 -24.35 -19.04
N ARG A 209 11.94 -23.09 -18.58
CA ARG A 209 12.65 -21.92 -19.12
C ARG A 209 13.55 -21.27 -18.06
N GLN A 210 14.60 -20.59 -18.50
CA GLN A 210 15.52 -19.89 -17.60
C GLN A 210 15.29 -18.38 -17.65
N TYR A 211 15.18 -17.76 -16.48
CA TYR A 211 15.01 -16.31 -16.32
C TYR A 211 16.14 -15.71 -15.47
N HIS A 212 16.63 -14.55 -15.88
CA HIS A 212 17.57 -13.75 -15.10
C HIS A 212 16.79 -12.58 -14.49
N VAL A 213 16.56 -12.64 -13.18
CA VAL A 213 15.61 -11.80 -12.48
C VAL A 213 16.28 -10.48 -12.06
N PRO A 214 15.87 -9.32 -12.62
CA PRO A 214 16.37 -8.03 -12.17
C PRO A 214 15.74 -7.64 -10.84
N MET A 215 16.56 -7.14 -9.91
CA MET A 215 16.16 -6.77 -8.55
C MET A 215 16.77 -5.42 -8.17
N ALA A 216 15.94 -4.39 -8.03
CA ALA A 216 16.34 -3.06 -7.61
C ALA A 216 16.24 -2.95 -6.09
N THR A 217 17.37 -2.86 -5.39
CA THR A 217 17.38 -2.86 -3.92
C THR A 217 18.61 -2.17 -3.33
N THR A 218 18.45 -1.63 -2.14
CA THR A 218 19.55 -1.18 -1.27
C THR A 218 19.80 -2.14 -0.11
N GLU A 219 18.99 -3.19 0.03
CA GLU A 219 19.21 -4.23 1.03
C GLU A 219 20.29 -5.20 0.54
N GLY A 220 21.46 -5.16 1.19
CA GLY A 220 22.51 -6.12 0.92
C GLY A 220 22.08 -7.55 1.31
N CYS A 221 22.80 -8.55 0.79
CA CYS A 221 22.42 -9.97 0.78
C CYS A 221 21.18 -10.36 -0.05
N LEU A 222 20.23 -9.46 -0.33
CA LEU A 222 18.96 -9.86 -0.94
C LEU A 222 19.15 -10.58 -2.28
N VAL A 223 19.81 -9.93 -3.24
CA VAL A 223 20.05 -10.51 -4.58
C VAL A 223 20.86 -11.81 -4.50
N ALA A 224 21.90 -11.82 -3.66
CA ALA A 224 22.74 -13.01 -3.47
C ALA A 224 21.95 -14.19 -2.85
N SER A 225 21.03 -13.90 -1.93
CA SER A 225 20.17 -14.90 -1.30
C SER A 225 19.18 -15.49 -2.32
N VAL A 226 18.49 -14.65 -3.09
CA VAL A 226 17.60 -15.13 -4.17
C VAL A 226 18.39 -15.94 -5.19
N ASN A 227 19.59 -15.49 -5.58
CA ASN A 227 20.47 -16.24 -6.48
C ASN A 227 20.84 -17.64 -5.96
N ARG A 228 21.11 -17.76 -4.65
CA ARG A 228 21.32 -19.07 -4.00
C ARG A 228 20.09 -19.95 -4.07
N GLY A 229 18.90 -19.38 -3.87
CA GLY A 229 17.62 -20.07 -4.04
C GLY A 229 17.41 -20.59 -5.46
N CYS A 230 17.64 -19.73 -6.47
CA CYS A 230 17.57 -20.11 -7.89
C CYS A 230 18.52 -21.28 -8.21
N ARG A 231 19.74 -21.26 -7.66
CA ARG A 231 20.71 -22.35 -7.81
C ARG A 231 20.21 -23.68 -7.24
N ALA A 232 19.59 -23.66 -6.05
CA ALA A 232 19.05 -24.87 -5.43
C ALA A 232 17.88 -25.45 -6.23
N ILE A 233 16.99 -24.58 -6.72
CA ILE A 233 15.85 -24.97 -7.58
C ILE A 233 16.37 -25.57 -8.90
N ALA A 234 17.28 -24.89 -9.59
CA ALA A 234 17.82 -25.36 -10.87
C ALA A 234 18.57 -26.70 -10.72
N ALA A 235 19.36 -26.88 -9.66
CA ALA A 235 20.06 -28.13 -9.37
C ALA A 235 19.12 -29.31 -9.06
N SER A 236 17.84 -29.04 -8.76
CA SER A 236 16.83 -30.04 -8.44
C SER A 236 15.82 -30.28 -9.57
N GLY A 237 16.02 -29.67 -10.75
CA GLY A 237 15.16 -29.88 -11.93
C GLY A 237 14.25 -28.69 -12.27
N GLY A 238 14.27 -27.62 -11.47
CA GLY A 238 13.46 -26.43 -11.71
C GLY A 238 12.19 -26.36 -10.87
N ALA A 239 11.49 -25.24 -11.01
CA ALA A 239 10.18 -25.00 -10.42
C ALA A 239 9.08 -25.06 -11.49
N VAL A 240 7.86 -25.31 -11.05
CA VAL A 240 6.64 -25.28 -11.86
C VAL A 240 5.69 -24.24 -11.29
N SER A 241 4.99 -23.50 -12.15
CA SER A 241 3.97 -22.55 -11.75
C SER A 241 2.62 -22.82 -12.39
N VAL A 242 1.57 -22.44 -11.68
CA VAL A 242 0.18 -22.49 -12.14
C VAL A 242 -0.48 -21.15 -11.84
N LEU A 243 -0.98 -20.49 -12.88
CA LEU A 243 -1.80 -19.29 -12.74
C LEU A 243 -3.27 -19.70 -12.58
N LEU A 244 -3.84 -19.42 -11.41
CA LEU A 244 -5.19 -19.82 -11.02
C LEU A 244 -6.25 -18.78 -11.41
N ARG A 245 -5.87 -17.49 -11.42
CA ARG A 245 -6.79 -16.37 -11.67
C ARG A 245 -6.06 -15.18 -12.28
N ASP A 246 -6.72 -14.43 -13.16
CA ASP A 246 -6.27 -13.14 -13.68
C ASP A 246 -7.46 -12.17 -13.76
N ALA A 247 -7.62 -11.37 -12.70
CA ALA A 247 -8.76 -10.50 -12.48
C ALA A 247 -8.38 -9.28 -11.61
N MET A 248 -8.17 -8.11 -12.23
CA MET A 248 -8.06 -6.86 -11.49
C MET A 248 -9.45 -6.45 -10.97
N SER A 249 -9.49 -5.75 -9.83
CA SER A 249 -10.75 -5.35 -9.20
C SER A 249 -10.89 -3.85 -8.98
N ARG A 250 -12.13 -3.39 -9.05
CA ARG A 250 -12.57 -2.07 -8.56
C ARG A 250 -13.86 -2.25 -7.80
N ALA A 251 -14.00 -1.54 -6.69
CA ALA A 251 -15.18 -1.67 -5.86
C ALA A 251 -15.74 -0.30 -5.46
N PRO A 252 -16.71 0.27 -6.20
CA PRO A 252 -17.44 1.43 -5.76
C PRO A 252 -18.29 1.13 -4.52
N VAL A 253 -18.60 2.19 -3.79
CA VAL A 253 -19.62 2.19 -2.75
C VAL A 253 -20.73 3.15 -3.13
N VAL A 254 -21.95 2.63 -3.12
CA VAL A 254 -23.17 3.39 -3.40
C VAL A 254 -24.09 3.35 -2.19
N LYS A 255 -24.95 4.36 -2.06
CA LYS A 255 -25.91 4.50 -0.98
C LYS A 255 -27.32 4.62 -1.56
N LEU A 256 -28.24 3.87 -0.97
CA LEU A 256 -29.66 3.86 -1.34
C LEU A 256 -30.52 4.43 -0.19
N PRO A 257 -31.79 4.80 -0.43
CA PRO A 257 -32.68 5.30 0.62
C PRO A 257 -32.87 4.34 1.79
N SER A 258 -32.91 3.03 1.51
CA SER A 258 -33.14 1.97 2.51
C SER A 258 -32.30 0.71 2.25
N ALA A 259 -32.13 -0.11 3.29
CA ALA A 259 -31.47 -1.41 3.17
C ALA A 259 -32.20 -2.36 2.20
N LYS A 260 -33.54 -2.32 2.16
CA LYS A 260 -34.35 -3.08 1.19
C LYS A 260 -33.98 -2.71 -0.24
N ARG A 261 -33.89 -1.40 -0.53
CA ARG A 261 -33.53 -0.90 -1.86
C ARG A 261 -32.10 -1.23 -2.26
N ALA A 262 -31.16 -1.17 -1.31
CA ALA A 262 -29.79 -1.65 -1.53
C ALA A 262 -29.75 -3.16 -1.82
N ALA A 263 -30.61 -3.95 -1.17
CA ALA A 263 -30.73 -5.39 -1.43
C ALA A 263 -31.33 -5.68 -2.81
N GLU A 264 -32.30 -4.88 -3.29
CA GLU A 264 -32.83 -4.97 -4.66
C GLU A 264 -31.71 -4.76 -5.69
N LEU A 265 -30.86 -3.74 -5.51
CA LEU A 265 -29.70 -3.51 -6.38
C LEU A 265 -28.69 -4.65 -6.29
N LYS A 266 -28.40 -5.18 -5.09
CA LYS A 266 -27.54 -6.36 -4.92
C LYS A 266 -28.04 -7.55 -5.73
N SER A 267 -29.32 -7.89 -5.58
CA SER A 267 -29.96 -9.00 -6.30
C SER A 267 -29.94 -8.78 -7.80
N PHE A 268 -30.15 -7.55 -8.26
CA PHE A 268 -30.03 -7.20 -9.67
C PHE A 268 -28.61 -7.42 -10.21
N MET A 269 -27.59 -6.97 -9.48
CA MET A 269 -26.19 -7.03 -9.90
C MET A 269 -25.60 -8.46 -9.90
N GLU A 270 -26.08 -9.33 -9.01
CA GLU A 270 -25.61 -10.71 -8.90
C GLU A 270 -26.48 -11.72 -9.66
N ALA A 271 -27.61 -11.29 -10.25
CA ALA A 271 -28.46 -12.14 -11.05
C ALA A 271 -27.77 -12.51 -12.39
N ALA A 272 -27.66 -13.82 -12.65
CA ALA A 272 -27.06 -14.34 -13.89
C ALA A 272 -27.73 -13.79 -15.16
N ALA A 273 -29.05 -13.55 -15.13
CA ALA A 273 -29.82 -12.99 -16.24
C ALA A 273 -29.36 -11.57 -16.64
N ASN A 274 -28.78 -10.80 -15.70
CA ASN A 274 -28.36 -9.42 -15.93
C ASN A 274 -26.86 -9.31 -16.27
N PHE A 275 -26.07 -10.35 -16.03
CA PHE A 275 -24.61 -10.30 -16.14
C PHE A 275 -24.16 -9.92 -17.55
N GLU A 276 -24.72 -10.52 -18.60
CA GLU A 276 -24.35 -10.23 -19.99
C GLU A 276 -24.59 -8.76 -20.38
N THR A 277 -25.70 -8.17 -19.92
CA THR A 277 -26.00 -6.76 -20.14
C THR A 277 -24.99 -5.86 -19.43
N LEU A 278 -24.71 -6.14 -18.15
CA LEU A 278 -23.72 -5.39 -17.37
C LEU A 278 -22.31 -5.53 -17.95
N ALA A 279 -21.93 -6.73 -18.40
CA ALA A 279 -20.68 -7.01 -19.07
C ALA A 279 -20.58 -6.26 -20.39
N SER A 280 -21.62 -6.25 -21.21
CA SER A 280 -21.69 -5.47 -22.46
C SER A 280 -21.48 -3.98 -22.21
N VAL A 281 -22.12 -3.40 -21.18
CA VAL A 281 -21.93 -1.99 -20.81
C VAL A 281 -20.50 -1.72 -20.34
N PHE A 282 -19.97 -2.58 -19.46
CA PHE A 282 -18.59 -2.47 -18.96
C PHE A 282 -17.56 -2.53 -20.11
N ASN A 283 -17.69 -3.54 -20.98
CA ASN A 283 -16.72 -3.89 -22.01
C ASN A 283 -16.61 -2.83 -23.12
N ARG A 284 -17.62 -1.96 -23.30
CA ARG A 284 -17.55 -0.80 -24.22
C ARG A 284 -16.44 0.19 -23.88
N SER A 285 -15.99 0.21 -22.63
CA SER A 285 -14.95 1.13 -22.17
C SER A 285 -13.55 0.83 -22.73
N SER A 286 -13.29 -0.43 -23.13
CA SER A 286 -11.96 -0.91 -23.51
C SER A 286 -11.99 -2.16 -24.40
N ARG A 287 -11.07 -2.21 -25.37
CA ARG A 287 -10.85 -3.42 -26.19
C ARG A 287 -10.31 -4.62 -25.40
N PHE A 288 -9.66 -4.39 -24.26
CA PHE A 288 -9.04 -5.45 -23.45
C PHE A 288 -9.79 -5.72 -22.13
N GLY A 289 -10.55 -4.73 -21.64
CA GLY A 289 -11.31 -4.87 -20.41
C GLY A 289 -12.45 -5.84 -20.61
N ARG A 290 -12.42 -6.99 -19.92
CA ARG A 290 -13.56 -7.93 -19.90
C ARG A 290 -14.01 -8.18 -18.47
N LEU A 291 -15.26 -7.81 -18.18
CA LEU A 291 -15.91 -8.14 -16.92
C LEU A 291 -16.00 -9.67 -16.78
N GLN A 292 -15.55 -10.18 -15.64
CA GLN A 292 -15.56 -11.60 -15.31
C GLN A 292 -16.53 -11.93 -14.17
N GLY A 293 -16.81 -10.97 -13.30
CA GLY A 293 -17.71 -11.19 -12.17
C GLY A 293 -17.99 -9.92 -11.38
N ILE A 294 -19.10 -9.93 -10.66
CA ILE A 294 -19.51 -8.89 -9.73
C ILE A 294 -19.85 -9.56 -8.41
N ARG A 295 -19.33 -9.04 -7.30
CA ARG A 295 -19.67 -9.48 -5.96
C ARG A 295 -20.00 -8.30 -5.07
N CYS A 296 -21.18 -8.35 -4.45
CA CYS A 296 -21.71 -7.26 -3.66
C CYS A 296 -21.66 -7.58 -2.15
N ALA A 297 -21.25 -6.60 -1.35
CA ALA A 297 -21.37 -6.64 0.11
C ALA A 297 -22.26 -5.49 0.58
N LEU A 298 -23.23 -5.78 1.44
CA LEU A 298 -24.21 -4.82 1.93
C LEU A 298 -23.91 -4.46 3.38
N ALA A 299 -23.92 -3.17 3.71
CA ALA A 299 -23.77 -2.67 5.08
C ALA A 299 -24.85 -1.60 5.34
N GLY A 300 -25.95 -2.00 5.97
CA GLY A 300 -27.13 -1.15 6.11
C GLY A 300 -27.70 -0.76 4.75
N ARG A 301 -27.75 0.53 4.45
CA ARG A 301 -28.22 1.05 3.15
C ARG A 301 -27.11 1.34 2.14
N ASN A 302 -25.88 0.94 2.45
CA ASN A 302 -24.72 1.08 1.57
C ASN A 302 -24.41 -0.26 0.90
N LEU A 303 -24.05 -0.21 -0.38
CA LEU A 303 -23.68 -1.37 -1.17
C LEU A 303 -22.27 -1.18 -1.73
N TYR A 304 -21.38 -2.14 -1.44
CA TYR A 304 -20.03 -2.22 -1.97
C TYR A 304 -20.01 -3.24 -3.09
N ILE A 305 -19.73 -2.80 -4.31
CA ILE A 305 -19.90 -3.61 -5.52
C ILE A 305 -18.53 -3.93 -6.10
N ARG A 306 -17.96 -5.11 -5.84
CA ARG A 306 -16.63 -5.50 -6.34
C ARG A 306 -16.73 -6.09 -7.73
N PHE A 307 -16.28 -5.34 -8.72
CA PHE A 307 -16.12 -5.80 -10.11
C PHE A 307 -14.77 -6.50 -10.25
N ALA A 308 -14.74 -7.63 -10.95
CA ALA A 308 -13.55 -8.40 -11.29
C ALA A 308 -13.41 -8.49 -12.81
N CYS A 309 -12.26 -8.10 -13.36
CA CYS A 309 -12.10 -7.89 -14.80
C CYS A 309 -10.70 -8.31 -15.28
N SER A 310 -10.62 -8.90 -16.48
CA SER A 310 -9.33 -9.03 -17.18
C SER A 310 -8.92 -7.70 -17.83
N THR A 311 -7.61 -7.46 -17.93
CA THR A 311 -7.05 -6.16 -18.33
C THR A 311 -5.96 -6.28 -19.41
N GLY A 312 -5.85 -7.45 -20.06
CA GLY A 312 -4.76 -7.75 -20.97
C GLY A 312 -3.41 -7.67 -20.25
N ASP A 313 -2.42 -7.07 -20.91
CA ASP A 313 -1.07 -6.92 -20.35
C ASP A 313 -0.92 -5.70 -19.43
N ALA A 314 -1.96 -4.87 -19.28
CA ALA A 314 -1.95 -3.78 -18.31
C ALA A 314 -2.28 -4.32 -16.91
N MET A 315 -1.70 -3.69 -15.88
CA MET A 315 -2.18 -3.89 -14.51
C MET A 315 -3.67 -3.46 -14.41
N GLY A 316 -4.02 -2.37 -15.09
CA GLY A 316 -5.39 -2.14 -15.58
C GLY A 316 -6.31 -1.33 -14.69
N MET A 317 -5.80 -0.69 -13.64
CA MET A 317 -6.63 0.07 -12.68
C MET A 317 -7.46 1.20 -13.31
N ASN A 318 -6.90 1.97 -14.24
CA ASN A 318 -7.64 3.02 -14.96
C ASN A 318 -8.71 2.44 -15.89
N MET A 319 -8.38 1.31 -16.55
CA MET A 319 -9.29 0.60 -17.44
C MET A 319 -10.51 0.07 -16.68
N VAL A 320 -10.28 -0.55 -15.51
CA VAL A 320 -11.36 -1.09 -14.68
C VAL A 320 -12.23 0.04 -14.13
N SER A 321 -11.63 1.14 -13.65
CA SER A 321 -12.40 2.29 -13.13
C SER A 321 -13.34 2.88 -14.18
N LYS A 322 -12.90 3.05 -15.43
CA LYS A 322 -13.73 3.54 -16.54
C LYS A 322 -14.89 2.59 -16.86
N GLY A 323 -14.63 1.27 -16.89
CA GLY A 323 -15.67 0.28 -17.12
C GLY A 323 -16.74 0.28 -16.01
N VAL A 324 -16.31 0.42 -14.75
CA VAL A 324 -17.21 0.54 -13.61
C VAL A 324 -18.07 1.80 -13.70
N GLU A 325 -17.49 2.94 -14.04
CA GLU A 325 -18.22 4.20 -14.20
C GLU A 325 -19.33 4.09 -15.25
N ASN A 326 -19.07 3.44 -16.38
CA ASN A 326 -20.09 3.15 -17.40
C ASN A 326 -21.26 2.31 -16.83
N VAL A 327 -20.95 1.26 -16.07
CA VAL A 327 -21.98 0.42 -15.45
C VAL A 327 -22.80 1.21 -14.43
N LEU A 328 -22.14 2.02 -13.59
CA LEU A 328 -22.84 2.87 -12.63
C LEU A 328 -23.74 3.90 -13.33
N GLY A 329 -23.31 4.48 -14.45
CA GLY A 329 -24.12 5.37 -15.27
C GLY A 329 -25.33 4.66 -15.90
N TYR A 330 -25.18 3.41 -16.33
CA TYR A 330 -26.29 2.59 -16.81
C TYR A 330 -27.31 2.28 -15.71
N LEU A 331 -26.84 1.96 -14.50
CA LEU A 331 -27.71 1.64 -13.36
C LEU A 331 -28.58 2.82 -12.90
N GLN A 332 -28.19 4.07 -13.18
CA GLN A 332 -28.99 5.25 -12.87
C GLN A 332 -30.36 5.27 -13.56
N ASN A 333 -30.57 4.49 -14.64
CA ASN A 333 -31.86 4.40 -15.31
C ASN A 333 -32.91 3.66 -14.45
N ASP A 334 -32.52 2.55 -13.81
CA ASP A 334 -33.41 1.69 -13.03
C ASP A 334 -33.33 1.98 -11.51
N PHE A 335 -32.22 2.59 -11.08
CA PHE A 335 -31.94 3.00 -9.71
C PHE A 335 -31.56 4.49 -9.66
N PRO A 336 -32.47 5.41 -10.04
CA PRO A 336 -32.20 6.86 -10.03
C PRO A 336 -32.00 7.43 -8.61
N ASP A 337 -32.38 6.65 -7.60
CA ASP A 337 -32.19 6.92 -6.18
C ASP A 337 -30.81 6.44 -5.65
N MET A 338 -29.94 5.94 -6.54
CA MET A 338 -28.58 5.53 -6.24
C MET A 338 -27.61 6.71 -6.15
N ASP A 339 -27.07 6.93 -4.95
CA ASP A 339 -26.04 7.92 -4.69
C ASP A 339 -24.65 7.26 -4.73
N LEU A 340 -23.81 7.66 -5.70
CA LEU A 340 -22.43 7.18 -5.80
C LEU A 340 -21.56 7.94 -4.80
N ILE A 341 -21.24 7.30 -3.68
CA ILE A 341 -20.40 7.89 -2.64
C ILE A 341 -18.93 7.92 -3.08
N SER A 342 -18.44 6.84 -3.69
CA SER A 342 -17.07 6.76 -4.22
C SER A 342 -16.91 5.62 -5.22
N LEU A 343 -16.12 5.84 -6.27
CA LEU A 343 -15.67 4.80 -7.20
C LEU A 343 -14.77 3.75 -6.54
N SER A 344 -14.17 4.08 -5.40
CA SER A 344 -13.34 3.18 -4.59
C SER A 344 -13.78 3.22 -3.12
N GLY A 345 -14.66 2.31 -2.75
CA GLY A 345 -15.15 2.09 -1.38
C GLY A 345 -14.25 1.19 -0.54
N ASN A 346 -12.95 1.10 -0.85
CA ASN A 346 -11.96 0.25 -0.16
C ASN A 346 -12.25 -1.27 -0.14
N TYR A 347 -13.25 -1.76 -0.88
CA TYR A 347 -13.58 -3.18 -1.01
C TYR A 347 -12.91 -3.87 -2.22
N CYS A 348 -12.03 -3.16 -2.95
CA CYS A 348 -11.29 -3.72 -4.08
C CYS A 348 -10.27 -4.79 -3.66
N SER A 349 -9.36 -4.63 -2.70
CA SER A 349 -8.86 -3.42 -2.00
C SER A 349 -7.48 -3.06 -2.54
N ASP A 350 -7.15 -1.77 -2.63
CA ASP A 350 -5.92 -1.30 -3.28
C ASP A 350 -4.99 -0.54 -2.34
N LYS A 351 -3.74 -0.99 -2.21
CA LYS A 351 -2.69 -0.50 -1.31
C LYS A 351 -3.02 -0.63 0.19
N LYS A 352 -3.84 -1.61 0.58
CA LYS A 352 -4.27 -1.92 1.95
C LYS A 352 -4.34 -3.44 2.18
N PRO A 353 -3.83 -3.95 3.32
CA PRO A 353 -3.93 -5.37 3.63
C PRO A 353 -5.39 -5.73 3.92
N THR A 354 -5.97 -6.65 3.14
CA THR A 354 -7.35 -7.09 3.35
C THR A 354 -7.54 -8.58 3.13
N ALA A 355 -8.49 -9.16 3.89
CA ALA A 355 -8.89 -10.56 3.74
C ALA A 355 -9.61 -10.83 2.42
N VAL A 356 -10.28 -9.83 1.83
CA VAL A 356 -10.97 -10.01 0.54
C VAL A 356 -9.98 -10.31 -0.58
N ASN A 357 -8.80 -9.67 -0.59
CA ASN A 357 -7.76 -9.97 -1.58
C ASN A 357 -7.14 -11.35 -1.32
N TRP A 358 -6.96 -11.72 -0.04
CA TRP A 358 -6.44 -13.03 0.35
C TRP A 358 -7.34 -14.18 -0.11
N ILE A 359 -8.65 -14.05 0.11
CA ILE A 359 -9.63 -15.13 -0.14
C ILE A 359 -10.05 -15.18 -1.61
N GLU A 360 -10.35 -14.03 -2.20
CA GLU A 360 -10.96 -13.95 -3.53
C GLU A 360 -9.94 -13.68 -4.65
N GLY A 361 -8.70 -13.35 -4.28
CA GLY A 361 -7.65 -12.89 -5.18
C GLY A 361 -7.86 -11.45 -5.68
N ARG A 362 -6.81 -10.89 -6.28
CA ARG A 362 -6.82 -9.59 -6.99
C ARG A 362 -5.62 -9.48 -7.92
N GLY A 363 -5.81 -9.13 -9.19
CA GLY A 363 -4.74 -9.25 -10.18
C GLY A 363 -4.53 -10.72 -10.51
N LYS A 364 -3.32 -11.25 -10.31
CA LYS A 364 -2.94 -12.61 -10.70
C LYS A 364 -2.74 -13.48 -9.47
N SER A 365 -3.45 -14.61 -9.42
CA SER A 365 -3.27 -15.65 -8.40
C SER A 365 -2.36 -16.73 -8.95
N VAL A 366 -1.23 -16.97 -8.29
CA VAL A 366 -0.20 -17.91 -8.75
C VAL A 366 0.21 -18.83 -7.62
N VAL A 367 0.34 -20.12 -7.94
CA VAL A 367 1.06 -21.10 -7.12
C VAL A 367 2.36 -21.43 -7.85
N CYS A 368 3.46 -21.49 -7.11
CA CYS A 368 4.73 -21.95 -7.63
C CYS A 368 5.32 -22.99 -6.67
N GLU A 369 5.83 -24.10 -7.19
CA GLU A 369 6.38 -25.19 -6.39
C GLU A 369 7.66 -25.78 -6.97
N ALA A 370 8.43 -26.45 -6.12
CA ALA A 370 9.61 -27.22 -6.51
C ALA A 370 9.88 -28.35 -5.51
N THR A 371 10.45 -29.45 -5.99
CA THR A 371 11.06 -30.48 -5.14
C THR A 371 12.57 -30.28 -5.13
N ILE A 372 13.14 -30.03 -3.95
CA ILE A 372 14.56 -29.80 -3.74
C ILE A 372 15.20 -31.08 -3.21
N LYS A 373 16.19 -31.59 -3.94
CA LYS A 373 16.88 -32.84 -3.59
C LYS A 373 17.61 -32.71 -2.25
N GLY A 374 17.57 -33.73 -1.40
CA GLY A 374 18.23 -33.72 -0.08
C GLY A 374 19.71 -33.35 -0.13
N GLY A 375 20.43 -33.89 -1.12
CA GLY A 375 21.84 -33.53 -1.37
C GLY A 375 22.05 -32.05 -1.69
N VAL A 376 21.09 -31.40 -2.35
CA VAL A 376 21.11 -29.95 -2.64
C VAL A 376 20.77 -29.13 -1.39
N VAL A 377 19.81 -29.58 -0.57
CA VAL A 377 19.50 -28.96 0.72
C VAL A 377 20.76 -28.91 1.62
N GLN A 378 21.52 -30.00 1.68
CA GLN A 378 22.76 -30.05 2.47
C GLN A 378 23.89 -29.24 1.82
N SER A 379 24.13 -29.42 0.52
CA SER A 379 25.30 -28.85 -0.15
C SER A 379 25.15 -27.37 -0.51
N VAL A 380 23.97 -26.88 -0.87
CA VAL A 380 23.71 -25.50 -1.28
C VAL A 380 23.09 -24.68 -0.15
N LEU A 381 22.05 -25.23 0.48
CA LEU A 381 21.28 -24.52 1.52
C LEU A 381 21.88 -24.66 2.91
N LYS A 382 22.82 -25.61 3.09
CA LYS A 382 23.59 -25.82 4.33
C LYS A 382 22.71 -26.12 5.55
N THR A 383 21.63 -26.87 5.34
CA THR A 383 20.67 -27.29 6.37
C THR A 383 20.13 -28.70 6.09
N THR A 384 19.11 -29.15 6.82
CA THR A 384 18.39 -30.42 6.60
C THR A 384 16.92 -30.17 6.27
N VAL A 385 16.27 -31.14 5.62
CA VAL A 385 14.83 -31.09 5.27
C VAL A 385 13.98 -30.91 6.52
N GLN A 386 14.24 -31.70 7.57
CA GLN A 386 13.48 -31.71 8.81
C GLN A 386 13.49 -30.34 9.49
N LYS A 387 14.66 -29.69 9.56
CA LYS A 387 14.79 -28.34 10.14
C LYS A 387 14.03 -27.28 9.35
N LEU A 388 13.98 -27.41 8.02
CA LEU A 388 13.26 -26.47 7.17
C LEU A 388 11.74 -26.60 7.35
N VAL A 389 11.24 -27.84 7.38
CA VAL A 389 9.81 -28.13 7.62
C VAL A 389 9.39 -27.63 9.00
N GLU A 390 10.15 -27.99 10.05
CA GLU A 390 9.88 -27.54 11.43
C GLU A 390 9.89 -26.01 11.52
N LEU A 391 10.91 -25.36 10.95
CA LEU A 391 10.98 -23.90 10.95
C LEU A 391 9.79 -23.27 10.23
N ASN A 392 9.35 -23.80 9.09
CA ASN A 392 8.21 -23.26 8.37
C ASN A 392 6.92 -23.33 9.22
N ILE A 393 6.69 -24.47 9.87
CA ILE A 393 5.53 -24.66 10.75
C ILE A 393 5.57 -23.65 11.90
N ILE A 394 6.71 -23.54 12.59
CA ILE A 394 6.81 -22.70 13.79
C ILE A 394 6.83 -21.21 13.44
N LYS A 395 7.56 -20.80 12.39
CA LYS A 395 7.73 -19.39 12.02
C LYS A 395 6.59 -18.90 11.12
N ASN A 396 6.46 -19.49 9.93
CA ASN A 396 5.61 -18.94 8.88
C ASN A 396 4.13 -19.21 9.15
N LEU A 397 3.80 -20.34 9.78
CA LEU A 397 2.42 -20.68 10.14
C LEU A 397 2.08 -20.25 11.56
N ALA A 398 2.63 -20.92 12.58
CA ALA A 398 2.27 -20.68 13.98
C ALA A 398 2.64 -19.26 14.44
N GLY A 399 3.85 -18.79 14.13
CA GLY A 399 4.29 -17.43 14.44
C GLY A 399 3.40 -16.35 13.81
N SER A 400 3.06 -16.50 12.53
CA SER A 400 2.14 -15.60 11.82
C SER A 400 0.72 -15.64 12.39
N ALA A 401 0.24 -16.82 12.80
CA ALA A 401 -1.05 -16.97 13.44
C ALA A 401 -1.10 -16.26 14.82
N VAL A 402 -0.05 -16.43 15.64
CA VAL A 402 0.10 -15.72 16.92
C VAL A 402 0.15 -14.20 16.71
N ALA A 403 0.79 -13.75 15.62
CA ALA A 403 0.85 -12.33 15.26
C ALA A 403 -0.45 -11.76 14.68
N GLY A 404 -1.47 -12.58 14.40
CA GLY A 404 -2.69 -12.14 13.72
C GLY A 404 -2.45 -11.66 12.28
N SER A 405 -1.46 -12.24 11.59
CA SER A 405 -1.09 -11.86 10.23
C SER A 405 -2.21 -12.18 9.22
N LEU A 406 -2.52 -11.23 8.33
CA LEU A 406 -3.46 -11.39 7.23
C LEU A 406 -2.70 -11.58 5.91
N GLY A 407 -2.63 -12.83 5.45
CA GLY A 407 -1.96 -13.19 4.19
C GLY A 407 -0.43 -13.16 4.23
N GLY A 408 0.18 -12.91 5.39
CA GLY A 408 1.64 -12.91 5.59
C GLY A 408 2.13 -14.20 6.23
N PHE A 409 1.89 -15.36 5.61
CA PHE A 409 2.34 -16.67 6.08
C PHE A 409 3.63 -17.11 5.36
N ASN A 410 4.61 -16.20 5.33
CA ASN A 410 5.85 -16.33 4.58
C ASN A 410 7.03 -15.70 5.35
N ALA A 411 8.25 -15.87 4.84
CA ALA A 411 9.44 -15.32 5.47
C ALA A 411 9.72 -13.87 5.05
N HIS A 412 9.77 -13.58 3.75
CA HIS A 412 10.11 -12.26 3.20
C HIS A 412 9.63 -12.04 1.75
N ALA A 413 8.46 -12.55 1.35
CA ALA A 413 7.93 -12.37 0.00
C ALA A 413 7.95 -10.89 -0.46
N SER A 414 7.64 -9.98 0.47
CA SER A 414 7.68 -8.52 0.27
C SER A 414 9.03 -7.99 -0.24
N ASN A 415 10.16 -8.55 0.21
CA ASN A 415 11.48 -8.11 -0.22
C ASN A 415 11.70 -8.39 -1.72
N ILE A 416 11.32 -9.58 -2.17
CA ILE A 416 11.47 -10.00 -3.57
C ILE A 416 10.52 -9.23 -4.46
N VAL A 417 9.24 -9.15 -4.07
CA VAL A 417 8.20 -8.44 -4.82
C VAL A 417 8.59 -6.98 -5.01
N THR A 418 8.98 -6.28 -3.93
CA THR A 418 9.40 -4.88 -4.00
C THR A 418 10.59 -4.67 -4.93
N ALA A 419 11.64 -5.50 -4.80
CA ALA A 419 12.85 -5.34 -5.60
C ALA A 419 12.59 -5.55 -7.10
N LEU A 420 11.75 -6.53 -7.44
CA LEU A 420 11.36 -6.80 -8.82
C LEU A 420 10.41 -5.70 -9.34
N PHE A 421 9.48 -5.22 -8.52
CA PHE A 421 8.52 -4.17 -8.87
C PHE A 421 9.23 -2.87 -9.24
N ILE A 422 10.18 -2.42 -8.42
CA ILE A 422 10.97 -1.22 -8.70
C ILE A 422 11.81 -1.41 -9.98
N ALA A 423 12.43 -2.57 -10.15
CA ALA A 423 13.25 -2.86 -11.33
C ALA A 423 12.43 -2.87 -12.62
N THR A 424 11.18 -3.34 -12.58
CA THR A 424 10.34 -3.56 -13.77
C THR A 424 9.23 -2.52 -13.94
N GLY A 425 9.24 -1.43 -13.16
CA GLY A 425 8.33 -0.30 -13.33
C GLY A 425 6.88 -0.59 -12.92
N GLN A 426 6.69 -1.53 -12.00
CA GLN A 426 5.40 -1.76 -11.34
C GLN A 426 5.15 -0.71 -10.26
N ASP A 427 3.96 -0.70 -9.67
CA ASP A 427 3.62 0.20 -8.56
C ASP A 427 4.12 -0.39 -7.22
N PRO A 428 5.18 0.17 -6.59
CA PRO A 428 5.74 -0.42 -5.37
C PRO A 428 4.78 -0.38 -4.18
N ALA A 429 3.77 0.50 -4.18
CA ALA A 429 2.78 0.53 -3.11
C ALA A 429 1.83 -0.68 -3.14
N GLN A 430 1.68 -1.33 -4.30
CA GLN A 430 0.91 -2.57 -4.43
C GLN A 430 1.66 -3.80 -3.89
N ASN A 431 2.89 -3.62 -3.39
CA ASN A 431 3.57 -4.65 -2.61
C ASN A 431 2.73 -5.10 -1.41
N VAL A 432 1.92 -4.21 -0.81
CA VAL A 432 1.05 -4.51 0.34
C VAL A 432 0.16 -5.73 0.08
N GLU A 433 -0.46 -5.82 -1.10
CA GLU A 433 -1.25 -6.98 -1.54
C GLU A 433 -0.42 -8.02 -2.27
N SER A 434 0.49 -7.59 -3.14
CA SER A 434 1.25 -8.49 -4.01
C SER A 434 2.20 -9.38 -3.23
N SER A 435 2.56 -9.00 -2.00
CA SER A 435 3.34 -9.83 -1.09
C SER A 435 2.52 -10.78 -0.21
N GLN A 436 1.18 -10.79 -0.34
CA GLN A 436 0.38 -11.81 0.33
C GLN A 436 0.79 -13.18 -0.21
N CYS A 437 1.28 -14.02 0.68
CA CYS A 437 1.91 -15.29 0.34
C CYS A 437 1.79 -16.25 1.52
N ILE A 438 1.43 -17.50 1.22
CA ILE A 438 1.62 -18.64 2.13
C ILE A 438 2.70 -19.55 1.56
N THR A 439 3.69 -19.86 2.40
CA THR A 439 4.81 -20.75 2.09
C THR A 439 4.59 -22.08 2.81
N MET A 440 4.56 -23.18 2.05
CA MET A 440 4.37 -24.54 2.57
C MET A 440 5.60 -25.39 2.25
N LEU A 441 6.07 -26.13 3.25
CA LEU A 441 7.22 -27.03 3.13
C LEU A 441 6.81 -28.40 3.66
N GLU A 442 7.09 -29.43 2.88
CA GLU A 442 6.78 -30.83 3.20
C GLU A 442 7.98 -31.72 2.91
N ALA A 443 8.18 -32.73 3.75
CA ALA A 443 9.16 -33.76 3.50
C ALA A 443 8.54 -34.79 2.54
N VAL A 444 9.23 -35.09 1.43
CA VAL A 444 8.77 -36.03 0.39
C VAL A 444 9.84 -37.07 0.10
N ASN A 445 9.50 -38.12 -0.65
CA ASN A 445 10.41 -39.24 -0.95
C ASN A 445 11.01 -39.83 0.35
N ASP A 446 10.13 -40.33 1.24
CA ASP A 446 10.50 -40.87 2.57
C ASP A 446 11.29 -39.90 3.47
N GLY A 447 11.22 -38.61 3.18
CA GLY A 447 11.85 -37.54 3.93
C GLY A 447 13.26 -37.16 3.47
N ASP A 448 13.71 -37.72 2.35
CA ASP A 448 15.00 -37.39 1.74
C ASP A 448 14.97 -36.04 1.03
N ASP A 449 13.82 -35.68 0.44
CA ASP A 449 13.67 -34.48 -0.36
C ASP A 449 12.68 -33.50 0.28
N LEU A 450 12.80 -32.23 -0.12
CA LEU A 450 11.92 -31.15 0.34
C LEU A 450 10.99 -30.72 -0.79
N HIS A 451 9.69 -30.87 -0.63
CA HIS A 451 8.72 -30.11 -1.43
C HIS A 451 8.54 -28.73 -0.79
N ILE A 452 8.57 -27.70 -1.62
CA ILE A 452 8.29 -26.32 -1.22
C ILE A 452 7.32 -25.70 -2.22
N SER A 453 6.35 -24.96 -1.72
CA SER A 453 5.44 -24.16 -2.53
C SER A 453 5.19 -22.78 -1.93
N VAL A 454 4.88 -21.82 -2.81
CA VAL A 454 4.36 -20.51 -2.47
C VAL A 454 3.05 -20.28 -3.21
N THR A 455 2.05 -19.79 -2.49
CA THR A 455 0.74 -19.40 -3.05
C THR A 455 0.52 -17.92 -2.84
N MET A 456 0.42 -17.18 -3.93
CA MET A 456 0.31 -15.72 -3.96
C MET A 456 -0.99 -15.32 -4.66
N PRO A 457 -2.09 -15.05 -3.92
CA PRO A 457 -3.41 -14.87 -4.51
C PRO A 457 -3.63 -13.51 -5.19
N SER A 458 -2.75 -12.54 -4.95
CA SER A 458 -3.01 -11.14 -5.29
C SER A 458 -1.84 -10.38 -5.92
N ILE A 459 -1.12 -10.99 -6.87
CA ILE A 459 0.00 -10.32 -7.58
C ILE A 459 -0.53 -9.30 -8.59
N GLU A 460 -0.20 -8.03 -8.39
CA GLU A 460 -0.65 -6.93 -9.23
C GLU A 460 0.48 -6.45 -10.14
N VAL A 461 0.51 -6.97 -11.36
CA VAL A 461 1.54 -6.63 -12.34
C VAL A 461 0.96 -6.34 -13.72
N GLY A 462 1.70 -5.54 -14.48
CA GLY A 462 1.48 -5.27 -15.89
C GLY A 462 2.80 -5.02 -16.62
N THR A 463 2.78 -5.18 -17.93
CA THR A 463 3.94 -4.97 -18.81
C THR A 463 3.74 -3.79 -19.77
N ILE A 464 2.62 -3.08 -19.61
CA ILE A 464 2.28 -1.81 -20.26
C ILE A 464 1.68 -0.81 -19.26
N GLY A 465 1.94 0.48 -19.49
CA GLY A 465 1.43 1.58 -18.68
C GLY A 465 2.22 1.82 -17.39
N GLY A 466 1.97 2.96 -16.74
CA GLY A 466 2.71 3.37 -15.54
C GLY A 466 4.22 3.46 -15.79
N GLY A 467 5.02 3.03 -14.82
CA GLY A 467 6.49 3.09 -14.91
C GLY A 467 7.12 2.10 -15.91
N THR A 468 6.35 1.21 -16.53
CA THR A 468 6.87 0.20 -17.48
C THR A 468 7.38 0.80 -18.79
N CYS A 469 7.00 2.05 -19.10
CA CYS A 469 7.46 2.76 -20.29
C CYS A 469 8.86 3.38 -20.12
N LEU A 470 9.32 3.57 -18.88
CA LEU A 470 10.61 4.19 -18.59
C LEU A 470 11.76 3.30 -19.07
N THR A 471 12.78 3.91 -19.67
CA THR A 471 13.85 3.18 -20.38
C THR A 471 14.53 2.10 -19.54
N SER A 472 14.87 2.40 -18.28
CA SER A 472 15.53 1.45 -17.37
C SER A 472 14.61 0.28 -17.01
N GLN A 473 13.35 0.57 -16.68
CA GLN A 473 12.33 -0.41 -16.31
C GLN A 473 11.94 -1.30 -17.49
N ALA A 474 11.77 -0.69 -18.66
CA ALA A 474 11.52 -1.37 -19.93
C ALA A 474 12.67 -2.34 -20.30
N SER A 475 13.92 -1.95 -20.01
CA SER A 475 15.09 -2.82 -20.22
C SER A 475 15.07 -4.05 -19.29
N CYS A 476 14.65 -3.87 -18.03
CA CYS A 476 14.47 -4.98 -17.09
C CYS A 476 13.33 -5.92 -17.51
N LEU A 477 12.21 -5.38 -18.01
CA LEU A 477 11.14 -6.20 -18.60
C LEU A 477 11.60 -6.95 -19.86
N ASN A 478 12.49 -6.34 -20.65
CA ASN A 478 13.09 -6.97 -21.83
C ASN A 478 14.01 -8.13 -21.46
N LEU A 479 14.80 -7.99 -20.38
CA LEU A 479 15.63 -9.08 -19.84
C LEU A 479 14.79 -10.32 -19.46
N LEU A 480 13.57 -10.09 -18.97
CA LEU A 480 12.61 -11.15 -18.65
C LEU A 480 11.81 -11.66 -19.86
N GLY A 481 11.95 -11.03 -21.03
CA GLY A 481 11.22 -11.40 -22.25
C GLY A 481 9.72 -11.04 -22.23
N VAL A 482 9.29 -10.11 -21.37
CA VAL A 482 7.87 -9.76 -21.15
C VAL A 482 7.54 -8.30 -21.43
N ARG A 483 8.46 -7.53 -22.05
CA ARG A 483 8.24 -6.10 -22.32
C ARG A 483 7.05 -5.89 -23.27
N GLY A 484 6.16 -4.98 -22.89
CA GLY A 484 5.09 -4.50 -23.76
C GLY A 484 3.90 -5.47 -23.88
N PRO A 485 2.95 -5.16 -24.77
CA PRO A 485 1.76 -5.98 -24.97
C PRO A 485 2.09 -7.24 -25.77
N ASN A 486 1.45 -8.35 -25.44
CA ASN A 486 1.48 -9.54 -26.27
C ASN A 486 0.41 -9.43 -27.36
N ARG A 487 0.82 -9.44 -28.64
CA ARG A 487 -0.10 -9.20 -29.77
C ARG A 487 -0.97 -10.41 -30.08
N ASP A 488 -0.43 -11.62 -29.89
CA ASP A 488 -1.09 -12.86 -30.27
C ASP A 488 -2.01 -13.36 -29.14
N SER A 489 -1.59 -13.17 -27.89
CA SER A 489 -2.34 -13.58 -26.70
C SER A 489 -2.33 -12.46 -25.65
N PRO A 490 -3.23 -11.46 -25.75
CA PRO A 490 -3.30 -10.35 -24.80
C PRO A 490 -3.35 -10.83 -23.34
N GLY A 491 -2.45 -10.28 -22.51
CA GLY A 491 -2.27 -10.66 -21.11
C GLY A 491 -1.23 -11.75 -20.86
N ALA A 492 -0.70 -12.41 -21.88
CA ALA A 492 0.31 -13.45 -21.71
C ALA A 492 1.60 -12.93 -21.07
N ASN A 493 2.05 -11.72 -21.42
CA ASN A 493 3.28 -11.17 -20.86
C ASN A 493 3.10 -10.80 -19.39
N ALA A 494 1.96 -10.20 -19.03
CA ALA A 494 1.67 -9.89 -17.64
C ALA A 494 1.46 -11.16 -16.79
N LYS A 495 0.84 -12.21 -17.34
CA LYS A 495 0.71 -13.52 -16.68
C LYS A 495 2.08 -14.15 -16.42
N LEU A 496 2.95 -14.15 -17.43
CA LEU A 496 4.33 -14.64 -17.30
C LEU A 496 5.14 -13.83 -16.28
N LEU A 497 4.98 -12.50 -16.25
CA LEU A 497 5.63 -11.68 -15.24
C LEU A 497 5.20 -12.08 -13.82
N ALA A 498 3.91 -12.39 -13.60
CA ALA A 498 3.44 -12.84 -12.28
C ALA A 498 4.00 -14.22 -11.89
N THR A 499 4.16 -15.14 -12.84
CA THR A 499 4.79 -16.44 -12.53
C THR A 499 6.28 -16.29 -12.23
N ILE A 500 6.99 -15.39 -12.92
CA ILE A 500 8.38 -15.04 -12.60
C ILE A 500 8.48 -14.41 -11.20
N VAL A 501 7.55 -13.54 -10.82
CA VAL A 501 7.47 -12.98 -9.45
C VAL A 501 7.31 -14.10 -8.43
N ALA A 502 6.35 -14.99 -8.62
CA ALA A 502 6.10 -16.11 -7.69
C ALA A 502 7.30 -17.07 -7.60
N GLY A 503 7.92 -17.43 -8.74
CA GLY A 503 9.13 -18.27 -8.74
C GLY A 503 10.34 -17.60 -8.10
N SER A 504 10.45 -16.28 -8.21
CA SER A 504 11.49 -15.50 -7.52
C SER A 504 11.24 -15.48 -6.01
N VAL A 505 9.98 -15.36 -5.59
CA VAL A 505 9.58 -15.45 -4.17
C VAL A 505 9.89 -16.84 -3.63
N LEU A 506 9.55 -17.92 -4.36
CA LEU A 506 9.89 -19.30 -4.00
C LEU A 506 11.41 -19.46 -3.74
N ALA A 507 12.24 -18.95 -4.65
CA ALA A 507 13.69 -18.96 -4.50
C ALA A 507 14.16 -18.18 -3.26
N GLY A 508 13.61 -16.99 -3.06
CA GLY A 508 13.89 -16.16 -1.89
C GLY A 508 13.52 -16.84 -0.58
N GLU A 509 12.31 -17.39 -0.49
CA GLU A 509 11.77 -18.10 0.68
C GLU A 509 12.67 -19.30 1.04
N LEU A 510 12.99 -20.15 0.05
CA LEU A 510 13.86 -21.31 0.22
C LEU A 510 15.21 -20.92 0.83
N SER A 511 15.85 -19.88 0.28
CA SER A 511 17.14 -19.42 0.75
C SER A 511 17.07 -18.81 2.16
N LEU A 512 16.09 -17.93 2.43
CA LEU A 512 16.01 -17.28 3.74
C LEU A 512 15.68 -18.27 4.86
N LEU A 513 14.71 -19.16 4.64
CA LEU A 513 14.38 -20.22 5.60
C LEU A 513 15.59 -21.10 5.90
N ALA A 514 16.39 -21.44 4.88
CA ALA A 514 17.63 -22.19 5.08
C ALA A 514 18.67 -21.41 5.89
N ALA A 515 18.86 -20.12 5.61
CA ALA A 515 19.78 -19.28 6.38
C ALA A 515 19.37 -19.18 7.86
N LEU A 516 18.07 -19.08 8.13
CA LEU A 516 17.49 -19.08 9.48
C LEU A 516 17.69 -20.43 10.18
N ALA A 517 17.33 -21.53 9.53
CA ALA A 517 17.47 -22.89 10.06
C ALA A 517 18.93 -23.25 10.38
N ALA A 518 19.89 -22.70 9.63
CA ALA A 518 21.32 -22.89 9.84
C ALA A 518 21.96 -21.86 10.81
N GLY A 519 21.20 -20.86 11.32
CA GLY A 519 21.74 -19.80 12.18
C GLY A 519 22.72 -18.85 11.48
N GLN A 520 22.62 -18.71 10.15
CA GLN A 520 23.57 -17.97 9.31
C GLN A 520 23.14 -16.54 8.97
N LEU A 521 21.93 -16.11 9.37
CA LEU A 521 21.38 -14.82 9.00
C LEU A 521 22.30 -13.65 9.40
N VAL A 522 22.66 -13.57 10.69
CA VAL A 522 23.46 -12.46 11.24
C VAL A 522 24.85 -12.39 10.59
N LYS A 523 25.52 -13.53 10.42
CA LYS A 523 26.85 -13.59 9.79
C LYS A 523 26.83 -13.09 8.35
N SER A 524 25.76 -13.42 7.61
CA SER A 524 25.59 -12.99 6.22
C SER A 524 25.32 -11.49 6.14
N HIS A 525 24.38 -10.96 6.94
CA HIS A 525 24.14 -9.51 6.99
C HIS A 525 25.39 -8.73 7.40
N MET A 526 26.17 -9.21 8.37
CA MET A 526 27.39 -8.53 8.78
C MET A 526 28.47 -8.48 7.69
N LYS A 527 28.54 -9.50 6.82
CA LYS A 527 29.52 -9.57 5.72
C LYS A 527 29.18 -8.65 4.55
N TYR A 528 27.89 -8.48 4.23
CA TYR A 528 27.46 -7.75 3.03
C TYR A 528 26.75 -6.40 3.30
N ASN A 529 26.19 -6.17 4.49
CA ASN A 529 25.51 -4.91 4.83
C ASN A 529 26.39 -3.93 5.62
N ARG A 530 27.52 -4.39 6.17
CA ARG A 530 28.57 -3.49 6.67
C ARG A 530 29.68 -3.49 5.65
N SER A 531 29.78 -2.42 4.87
CA SER A 531 30.98 -2.24 4.06
C SER A 531 32.17 -2.21 5.03
N SER A 532 33.16 -3.07 4.79
CA SER A 532 34.46 -2.96 5.45
C SER A 532 35.18 -1.66 5.10
N LYS A 533 34.62 -0.83 4.20
CA LYS A 533 35.11 0.51 3.84
C LYS A 533 34.73 1.57 4.88
N ASP A 534 33.52 1.53 5.46
CA ASP A 534 33.06 2.55 6.41
C ASP A 534 33.73 2.43 7.79
N VAL A 535 34.22 1.24 8.15
CA VAL A 535 34.95 1.03 9.41
C VAL A 535 36.39 1.55 9.32
N ALA A 536 36.99 1.53 8.14
CA ALA A 536 38.35 2.03 7.93
C ALA A 536 38.40 3.57 7.86
N SER A 537 37.38 4.22 7.28
CA SER A 537 37.32 5.69 7.19
C SER A 537 36.80 6.38 8.45
N ALA A 538 36.12 5.67 9.34
CA ALA A 538 35.71 6.20 10.65
C ALA A 538 36.80 6.05 11.72
N ALA A 539 37.90 5.34 11.41
CA ALA A 539 39.04 5.09 12.29
C ALA A 539 40.34 5.79 11.82
N SER A 540 40.28 6.57 10.74
CA SER A 540 41.32 7.48 10.24
C SER A 540 40.84 8.91 10.37
#